data_AF-A0A2V6N8A0-F1
#
_entry.id   AF-A0A2V6N8A0-F1
#
_cell.length_a   1.000
_cell.length_b   1.000
_cell.length_c   1.000
_cell.angle_alpha   90.00
_cell.angle_beta   90.00
_cell.angle_gamma   90.00
#
_symmetry.space_group_name_H-M   'P 1'
#
loop_
_entity.id
_entity.type
_entity.pdbx_description
1 polymer ?
#
loop_
_entity_poly.entity_id
_entity_poly.type
_entity_poly.pdbx_seq_one_letter_code
_entity_poly.pdbx_strand_id
1 'polypeptide(L)'
;MKSRLFVFVSLIIASFLLTPFLPAQDTDKDVDDAIQEATESAKKMGVKMPDVKKQIEEVNKEEAKEKAALQKQLEASGPVALPDWTPKVPQFKPAGPVSKKIVGDEVDIIQTGTSPLTPAELGDNWEAAKGDKLNSSRTNGSYNDTKVVTIYLSTRQEPLQSVVLEARRAPEDKITHVAISSPLPKPVVEEE
;
A
#
# COMPACT_ATOMS: atom_id res chain seq x y z
N MET A 1 40.94 52.96 10.04
CA MET A 1 40.08 52.35 8.99
C MET A 1 40.13 50.84 9.18
N LYS A 2 38.97 50.22 9.42
CA LYS A 2 38.84 48.83 9.91
C LYS A 2 38.58 47.88 8.74
N SER A 3 39.46 46.90 8.58
CA SER A 3 39.27 45.72 7.70
C SER A 3 38.43 44.68 8.42
N ARG A 4 37.37 44.17 7.77
CA ARG A 4 36.65 42.95 8.18
C ARG A 4 36.15 42.23 6.93
N LEU A 5 36.94 41.26 6.50
CA LEU A 5 36.55 40.19 5.58
C LEU A 5 35.81 39.14 6.42
N PHE A 6 34.50 38.98 6.23
CA PHE A 6 33.74 37.88 6.82
C PHE A 6 33.48 36.84 5.72
N VAL A 7 34.18 35.71 5.82
CA VAL A 7 33.94 34.51 5.02
C VAL A 7 32.76 33.78 5.66
N PHE A 8 31.61 33.77 4.98
CA PHE A 8 30.49 32.90 5.30
C PHE A 8 30.79 31.50 4.74
N VAL A 9 31.12 30.57 5.62
CA VAL A 9 31.13 29.12 5.32
C VAL A 9 29.66 28.67 5.36
N SER A 10 29.04 28.55 4.19
CA SER A 10 27.72 27.94 4.04
C SER A 10 27.86 26.43 4.16
N LEU A 11 27.25 25.88 5.22
CA LEU A 11 27.17 24.47 5.55
C LEU A 11 26.42 23.70 4.44
N ILE A 12 27.06 22.64 3.92
CA ILE A 12 26.50 21.68 2.97
C ILE A 12 25.47 20.82 3.71
N ILE A 13 24.19 20.99 3.38
CA ILE A 13 23.12 20.05 3.74
C ILE A 13 23.18 18.92 2.71
N ALA A 14 23.90 17.86 3.04
CA ALA A 14 23.92 16.63 2.25
C ALA A 14 22.70 15.78 2.62
N SER A 15 21.73 15.78 1.70
CA SER A 15 20.73 14.77 1.37
C SER A 15 20.60 13.55 2.30
N PHE A 16 19.60 13.56 3.18
CA PHE A 16 18.92 12.35 3.65
C PHE A 16 17.91 11.92 2.58
N LEU A 17 18.36 11.11 1.61
CA LEU A 17 17.47 10.29 0.80
C LEU A 17 17.51 8.87 1.37
N LEU A 18 16.66 8.65 2.38
CA LEU A 18 16.29 7.32 2.84
C LEU A 18 15.38 6.69 1.79
N THR A 19 15.91 5.70 1.07
CA THR A 19 15.09 4.69 0.39
C THR A 19 15.47 3.32 0.94
N PRO A 20 14.55 2.55 1.53
CA PRO A 20 14.72 1.13 1.68
C PRO A 20 13.70 0.42 0.79
N PHE A 21 14.17 -0.13 -0.32
CA PHE A 21 13.58 -1.34 -0.89
C PHE A 21 14.75 -2.23 -1.28
N LEU A 22 14.93 -3.34 -0.55
CA LEU A 22 15.36 -4.66 -1.03
C LEU A 22 15.24 -5.67 0.15
N PRO A 23 14.89 -6.94 -0.14
CA PRO A 23 14.34 -7.88 0.82
C PRO A 23 15.40 -8.52 1.74
N ALA A 24 14.95 -8.84 2.95
CA ALA A 24 15.68 -9.46 4.04
C ALA A 24 16.14 -10.90 3.73
N GLN A 25 17.43 -11.18 3.94
CA GLN A 25 17.88 -12.50 4.41
C GLN A 25 19.25 -12.50 5.10
N ASP A 26 20.04 -11.42 5.03
CA ASP A 26 21.36 -11.30 5.71
C ASP A 26 21.43 -10.17 6.77
N THR A 27 20.29 -9.62 7.20
CA THR A 27 20.23 -8.31 7.87
C THR A 27 20.48 -8.33 9.39
N ASP A 28 20.30 -9.46 10.09
CA ASP A 28 20.29 -9.46 11.56
C ASP A 28 21.68 -9.16 12.16
N LYS A 29 22.74 -9.75 11.61
CA LYS A 29 24.10 -9.55 12.12
C LYS A 29 24.60 -8.13 11.87
N ASP A 30 24.32 -7.58 10.70
CA ASP A 30 24.74 -6.22 10.34
C ASP A 30 23.97 -5.16 11.13
N VAL A 31 22.69 -5.43 11.45
CA VAL A 31 21.87 -4.55 12.31
C VAL A 31 22.35 -4.59 13.76
N ASP A 32 22.64 -5.77 14.30
CA ASP A 32 23.18 -5.92 15.66
C ASP A 32 24.55 -5.23 15.80
N ASP A 33 25.44 -5.41 14.83
CA ASP A 33 26.77 -4.77 14.81
C ASP A 33 26.63 -3.23 14.72
N ALA A 34 25.70 -2.72 13.90
CA ALA A 34 25.41 -1.28 13.81
C ALA A 34 24.78 -0.69 15.08
N ILE A 35 23.88 -1.42 15.74
CA ILE A 35 23.30 -1.02 17.03
C ILE A 35 24.39 -0.98 18.11
N GLN A 36 25.30 -1.95 18.09
CA GLN A 36 26.42 -1.98 19.02
C GLN A 36 27.39 -0.80 18.77
N GLU A 37 27.77 -0.54 17.53
CA GLU A 37 28.66 0.57 17.17
C GLU A 37 28.04 1.94 17.52
N ALA A 38 26.74 2.11 17.27
CA ALA A 38 26.00 3.30 17.67
C ALA A 38 25.96 3.44 19.21
N THR A 39 25.73 2.33 19.93
CA THR A 39 25.70 2.30 21.41
C THR A 39 27.05 2.68 22.00
N GLU A 40 28.14 2.17 21.44
CA GLU A 40 29.50 2.51 21.87
C GLU A 40 29.85 3.97 21.56
N SER A 41 29.42 4.48 20.41
CA SER A 41 29.63 5.89 20.01
C SER A 41 28.83 6.85 20.89
N ALA A 42 27.58 6.53 21.22
CA ALA A 42 26.76 7.32 22.13
C ALA A 42 27.31 7.32 23.57
N LYS A 43 27.83 6.16 24.04
CA LYS A 43 28.51 6.05 25.33
C LYS A 43 29.76 6.91 25.40
N LYS A 44 30.55 6.99 24.32
CA LYS A 44 31.71 7.90 24.21
C LYS A 44 31.31 9.38 24.24
N MET A 45 30.10 9.72 23.80
CA MET A 45 29.56 11.09 23.82
C MET A 45 28.77 11.43 25.10
N GLY A 46 28.68 10.52 26.08
CA GLY A 46 27.95 10.76 27.34
C GLY A 46 26.44 10.81 27.20
N VAL A 47 25.90 10.36 26.06
CA VAL A 47 24.46 10.35 25.77
C VAL A 47 23.87 9.01 26.22
N LYS A 48 22.84 9.03 27.07
CA LYS A 48 22.04 7.83 27.37
C LYS A 48 21.22 7.47 26.15
N MET A 49 21.55 6.35 25.49
CA MET A 49 20.73 5.86 24.38
C MET A 49 19.50 5.09 24.89
N PRO A 50 18.38 5.16 24.15
CA PRO A 50 17.26 4.25 24.34
C PRO A 50 17.70 2.79 24.17
N ASP A 51 16.99 1.86 24.79
CA ASP A 51 17.22 0.42 24.61
C ASP A 51 16.67 -0.02 23.25
N VAL A 52 17.39 0.32 22.18
CA VAL A 52 17.01 0.08 20.77
C VAL A 52 16.72 -1.41 20.53
N LYS A 53 17.44 -2.30 21.21
CA LYS A 53 17.22 -3.74 21.12
C LYS A 53 15.83 -4.15 21.61
N LYS A 54 15.40 -3.61 22.75
CA LYS A 54 14.02 -3.82 23.23
C LYS A 54 12.97 -3.23 22.30
N GLN A 55 13.22 -2.05 21.73
CA GLN A 55 12.29 -1.43 20.78
C GLN A 55 12.11 -2.28 19.50
N ILE A 56 13.20 -2.87 18.99
CA ILE A 56 13.14 -3.78 17.84
C ILE A 56 12.37 -5.05 18.20
N GLU A 57 12.59 -5.62 19.37
CA GLU A 57 11.88 -6.80 19.83
C GLU A 57 10.37 -6.53 20.02
N GLU A 58 10.00 -5.34 20.53
CA GLU A 58 8.62 -4.88 20.64
C GLU A 58 7.97 -4.73 19.25
N VAL A 59 8.63 -4.06 18.30
CA VAL A 59 8.14 -3.90 16.93
C VAL A 59 7.95 -5.25 16.24
N ASN A 60 8.92 -6.16 16.35
CA ASN A 60 8.81 -7.50 15.77
C ASN A 60 7.63 -8.29 16.35
N LYS A 61 7.39 -8.14 17.66
CA LYS A 61 6.25 -8.78 18.33
C LYS A 61 4.92 -8.17 17.88
N GLU A 62 4.85 -6.87 17.67
CA GLU A 62 3.66 -6.19 17.15
C GLU A 62 3.37 -6.58 15.70
N GLU A 63 4.38 -6.55 14.83
CA GLU A 63 4.26 -6.95 13.43
C GLU A 63 3.81 -8.43 13.30
N ALA A 64 4.35 -9.32 14.15
CA ALA A 64 3.93 -10.71 14.19
C ALA A 64 2.45 -10.86 14.61
N LYS A 65 1.97 -10.05 15.56
CA LYS A 65 0.55 -10.03 15.96
C LYS A 65 -0.35 -9.53 14.83
N GLU A 66 0.05 -8.46 14.15
CA GLU A 66 -0.71 -7.90 13.02
C GLU A 66 -0.83 -8.91 11.88
N LYS A 67 0.29 -9.54 11.49
CA LYS A 67 0.29 -10.60 10.47
C LYS A 67 -0.59 -11.79 10.86
N ALA A 68 -0.55 -12.21 12.13
CA ALA A 68 -1.42 -13.26 12.63
C ALA A 68 -2.91 -12.85 12.59
N ALA A 69 -3.23 -11.58 12.89
CA ALA A 69 -4.59 -11.06 12.80
C ALA A 69 -5.10 -11.04 11.34
N LEU A 70 -4.28 -10.59 10.39
CA LEU A 70 -4.61 -10.62 8.96
C LEU A 70 -4.84 -12.04 8.45
N GLN A 71 -3.98 -12.99 8.84
CA GLN A 71 -4.16 -14.40 8.49
C GLN A 71 -5.46 -14.96 9.07
N LYS A 72 -5.77 -14.64 10.34
CA LYS A 72 -7.03 -15.05 10.97
C LYS A 72 -8.24 -14.46 10.26
N GLN A 73 -8.17 -13.21 9.79
CA GLN A 73 -9.26 -12.58 9.02
C GLN A 73 -9.41 -13.16 7.61
N LEU A 74 -8.30 -13.55 6.98
CA LEU A 74 -8.29 -14.26 5.70
C LEU A 74 -8.99 -15.62 5.80
N GLU A 75 -8.71 -16.37 6.86
CA GLU A 75 -9.29 -17.69 7.14
C GLU A 75 -10.70 -17.63 7.72
N ALA A 76 -11.13 -16.47 8.22
CA ALA A 76 -12.46 -16.30 8.79
C ALA A 76 -13.54 -16.64 7.75
N SER A 77 -14.42 -17.56 8.14
CA SER A 77 -15.62 -17.89 7.35
C SER A 77 -16.55 -16.69 7.33
N GLY A 78 -16.85 -16.17 6.15
CA GLY A 78 -17.72 -15.01 5.98
C GLY A 78 -17.96 -14.70 4.50
N PRO A 79 -18.88 -13.78 4.18
CA PRO A 79 -19.21 -13.44 2.80
C PRO A 79 -17.98 -12.96 2.02
N VAL A 80 -17.75 -13.56 0.86
CA VAL A 80 -16.71 -13.15 -0.09
C VAL A 80 -17.41 -12.48 -1.27
N ALA A 81 -17.95 -11.29 -1.03
CA ALA A 81 -18.67 -10.52 -2.03
C ALA A 81 -18.22 -9.07 -1.97
N LEU A 82 -17.98 -8.48 -3.14
CA LEU A 82 -17.75 -7.04 -3.27
C LEU A 82 -19.00 -6.28 -2.79
N PRO A 83 -18.86 -5.02 -2.32
CA PRO A 83 -20.02 -4.22 -1.89
C PRO A 83 -21.11 -4.14 -2.96
N ASP A 84 -22.39 -4.20 -2.56
CA ASP A 84 -23.54 -4.23 -3.49
C ASP A 84 -23.62 -3.02 -4.43
N TRP A 85 -23.05 -1.89 -4.01
CA TRP A 85 -23.01 -0.66 -4.80
C TRP A 85 -21.90 -0.66 -5.86
N THR A 86 -21.04 -1.67 -5.90
CA THR A 86 -19.94 -1.78 -6.87
C THR A 86 -20.48 -1.70 -8.30
N PRO A 87 -20.04 -0.72 -9.11
CA PRO A 87 -20.51 -0.63 -10.47
C PRO A 87 -20.07 -1.85 -11.29
N LYS A 88 -20.95 -2.31 -12.19
CA LYS A 88 -20.61 -3.43 -13.08
C LYS A 88 -19.54 -3.01 -14.08
N VAL A 89 -18.54 -3.87 -14.27
CA VAL A 89 -17.52 -3.65 -15.29
C VAL A 89 -18.03 -4.12 -16.65
N PRO A 90 -18.04 -3.26 -17.68
CA PRO A 90 -18.58 -3.62 -18.98
C PRO A 90 -17.74 -4.70 -19.67
N GLN A 91 -18.45 -5.68 -20.25
CA GLN A 91 -17.86 -6.82 -20.98
C GLN A 91 -16.85 -7.64 -20.16
N PHE A 92 -16.97 -7.58 -18.83
CA PHE A 92 -16.09 -8.29 -17.91
C PHE A 92 -16.36 -9.80 -17.93
N LYS A 93 -15.29 -10.57 -18.11
CA LYS A 93 -15.28 -12.03 -18.03
C LYS A 93 -14.46 -12.42 -16.80
N PRO A 94 -15.11 -12.85 -15.70
CA PRO A 94 -14.40 -13.24 -14.50
C PRO A 94 -13.51 -14.46 -14.78
N ALA A 95 -12.28 -14.44 -14.23
CA ALA A 95 -11.34 -15.56 -14.33
C ALA A 95 -11.63 -16.66 -13.30
N GLY A 96 -12.47 -16.38 -12.31
CA GLY A 96 -12.85 -17.30 -11.24
C GLY A 96 -13.83 -16.65 -10.27
N PRO A 97 -14.15 -17.34 -9.16
CA PRO A 97 -14.94 -16.77 -8.09
C PRO A 97 -14.19 -15.62 -7.40
N VAL A 98 -14.94 -14.77 -6.71
CA VAL A 98 -14.38 -13.76 -5.81
C VAL A 98 -13.62 -14.49 -4.69
N SER A 99 -12.44 -13.98 -4.31
CA SER A 99 -11.60 -14.55 -3.26
C SER A 99 -11.13 -13.49 -2.26
N LYS A 100 -10.61 -13.91 -1.10
CA LYS A 100 -9.92 -13.03 -0.15
C LYS A 100 -8.41 -13.15 -0.34
N LYS A 101 -7.67 -12.06 -0.19
CA LYS A 101 -6.20 -12.05 -0.23
C LYS A 101 -5.64 -10.93 0.63
N ILE A 102 -4.50 -11.17 1.30
CA ILE A 102 -3.74 -10.11 1.97
C ILE A 102 -3.07 -9.23 0.90
N VAL A 103 -3.34 -7.93 0.93
CA VAL A 103 -2.75 -6.91 0.05
C VAL A 103 -2.21 -5.79 0.93
N GLY A 104 -0.88 -5.71 1.04
CA GLY A 104 -0.25 -4.83 2.03
C GLY A 104 -0.65 -5.27 3.44
N ASP A 105 -1.18 -4.33 4.22
CA ASP A 105 -1.56 -4.53 5.62
C ASP A 105 -3.06 -4.77 5.82
N GLU A 106 -3.78 -5.12 4.75
CA GLU A 106 -5.24 -5.36 4.78
C GLU A 106 -5.61 -6.66 4.06
N VAL A 107 -6.77 -7.22 4.41
CA VAL A 107 -7.36 -8.36 3.68
C VAL A 107 -8.39 -7.83 2.70
N ASP A 108 -8.12 -7.98 1.41
CA ASP A 108 -9.00 -7.53 0.34
C ASP A 108 -9.88 -8.69 -0.16
N ILE A 109 -11.12 -8.36 -0.48
CA ILE A 109 -11.96 -9.15 -1.39
C ILE A 109 -11.56 -8.77 -2.81
N ILE A 110 -11.18 -9.74 -3.63
CA ILE A 110 -10.69 -9.54 -5.00
C ILE A 110 -11.51 -10.36 -5.99
N GLN A 111 -11.90 -9.73 -7.09
CA GLN A 111 -12.36 -10.40 -8.29
C GLN A 111 -11.46 -10.04 -9.48
N THR A 112 -10.93 -11.06 -10.14
CA THR A 112 -10.10 -10.88 -11.34
C THR A 112 -10.82 -11.37 -12.58
N GLY A 113 -10.42 -10.83 -13.72
CA GLY A 113 -10.98 -11.22 -15.00
C GLY A 113 -10.38 -10.42 -16.14
N THR A 114 -11.09 -10.42 -17.26
CA THR A 114 -10.64 -9.79 -18.49
C THR A 114 -11.76 -9.01 -19.17
N SER A 115 -11.41 -8.03 -20.00
CA SER A 115 -12.35 -7.32 -20.86
C SER A 115 -11.69 -6.96 -22.20
N PRO A 116 -12.41 -7.00 -23.33
CA PRO A 116 -11.89 -6.54 -24.61
C PRO A 116 -11.73 -5.01 -24.68
N LEU A 117 -12.36 -4.26 -23.78
CA LEU A 117 -12.27 -2.80 -23.73
C LEU A 117 -10.90 -2.34 -23.22
N THR A 118 -10.37 -1.24 -23.77
CA THR A 118 -9.11 -0.64 -23.33
C THR A 118 -9.19 -0.19 -21.86
N PRO A 119 -8.05 -0.08 -21.15
CA PRO A 119 -8.06 0.46 -19.79
C PRO A 119 -8.75 1.83 -19.67
N ALA A 120 -8.58 2.70 -20.68
CA ALA A 120 -9.22 4.01 -20.72
C ALA A 120 -10.75 3.90 -20.84
N GLU A 121 -11.25 3.11 -21.80
CA GLU A 121 -12.69 2.88 -21.98
C GLU A 121 -13.33 2.25 -20.73
N LEU A 122 -12.65 1.27 -20.12
CA LEU A 122 -13.11 0.69 -18.86
C LEU A 122 -13.23 1.75 -17.78
N GLY A 123 -12.23 2.61 -17.66
CA GLY A 123 -12.24 3.67 -16.68
C GLY A 123 -13.38 4.67 -16.88
N ASP A 124 -13.57 5.15 -18.11
CA ASP A 124 -14.63 6.10 -18.45
C ASP A 124 -16.02 5.52 -18.15
N ASN A 125 -16.25 4.26 -18.52
CA ASN A 125 -17.52 3.58 -18.25
C ASN A 125 -17.76 3.40 -16.75
N TRP A 126 -16.72 3.05 -15.99
CA TRP A 126 -16.87 2.78 -14.56
C TRP A 126 -17.09 4.07 -13.76
N GLU A 127 -16.44 5.17 -14.14
CA GLU A 127 -16.72 6.50 -13.57
C GLU A 127 -18.12 7.00 -13.92
N ALA A 128 -18.59 6.77 -15.15
CA ALA A 128 -19.97 7.10 -15.52
C ALA A 128 -21.00 6.29 -14.73
N ALA A 129 -20.70 5.02 -14.42
CA ALA A 129 -21.60 4.12 -13.70
C ALA A 129 -21.69 4.39 -12.19
N LYS A 130 -20.73 5.11 -11.59
CA LYS A 130 -20.67 5.36 -10.15
C LYS A 130 -21.81 6.26 -9.63
N GLY A 131 -22.37 7.12 -10.49
CA GLY A 131 -23.36 8.15 -10.16
C GLY A 131 -22.86 9.24 -9.19
N ASP A 132 -23.81 9.94 -8.55
CA ASP A 132 -23.54 11.13 -7.73
C ASP A 132 -23.30 10.85 -6.25
N LYS A 133 -23.43 9.59 -5.81
CA LYS A 133 -23.37 9.21 -4.39
C LYS A 133 -21.99 8.76 -3.92
N LEU A 134 -21.07 8.52 -4.86
CA LEU A 134 -19.72 8.03 -4.60
C LEU A 134 -18.66 9.12 -4.86
N ASN A 135 -17.61 9.09 -4.04
CA ASN A 135 -16.36 9.77 -4.35
C ASN A 135 -15.59 8.96 -5.38
N SER A 136 -14.83 9.64 -6.23
CA SER A 136 -14.00 9.01 -7.27
C SER A 136 -12.63 9.65 -7.27
N SER A 137 -11.61 8.83 -7.46
CA SER A 137 -10.27 9.27 -7.85
C SER A 137 -9.77 8.33 -8.94
N ARG A 138 -9.13 8.89 -9.96
CA ARG A 138 -8.59 8.13 -11.09
C ARG A 138 -7.13 8.47 -11.30
N THR A 139 -6.35 7.41 -11.50
CA THR A 139 -4.95 7.49 -11.91
C THR A 139 -4.77 6.75 -13.22
N ASN A 140 -4.19 7.45 -14.19
CA ASN A 140 -3.78 6.85 -15.45
C ASN A 140 -2.26 6.75 -15.46
N GLY A 141 -1.73 5.57 -15.79
CA GLY A 141 -0.31 5.27 -15.78
C GLY A 141 0.12 4.47 -17.00
N SER A 142 1.44 4.43 -17.20
CA SER A 142 2.07 3.60 -18.22
C SER A 142 3.42 3.12 -17.69
N TYR A 143 3.63 1.80 -17.62
CA TYR A 143 4.88 1.19 -17.15
C TYR A 143 5.38 0.21 -18.21
N ASN A 144 6.57 0.44 -18.77
CA ASN A 144 7.09 -0.36 -19.89
C ASN A 144 6.04 -0.54 -21.00
N ASP A 145 5.43 0.57 -21.41
CA ASP A 145 4.32 0.66 -22.38
C ASP A 145 3.02 -0.07 -22.03
N THR A 146 2.97 -0.80 -20.91
CA THR A 146 1.73 -1.36 -20.34
C THR A 146 0.87 -0.22 -19.85
N LYS A 147 -0.32 -0.05 -20.44
CA LYS A 147 -1.30 0.96 -20.02
C LYS A 147 -2.02 0.47 -18.78
N VAL A 148 -2.07 1.33 -17.77
CA VAL A 148 -2.72 1.06 -16.48
C VAL A 148 -3.70 2.17 -16.18
N VAL A 149 -4.92 1.81 -15.81
CA VAL A 149 -5.91 2.72 -15.24
C VAL A 149 -6.33 2.15 -13.90
N THR A 150 -6.25 2.97 -12.86
CA THR A 150 -6.72 2.63 -11.52
C THR A 150 -7.76 3.66 -11.10
N ILE A 151 -8.94 3.19 -10.70
CA ILE A 151 -10.01 4.04 -10.19
C ILE A 151 -10.36 3.58 -8.79
N TYR A 152 -10.44 4.54 -7.88
CA TYR A 152 -10.87 4.38 -6.51
C TYR A 152 -12.26 4.98 -6.35
N LEU A 153 -13.21 4.17 -5.94
CA LEU A 153 -14.55 4.61 -5.56
C LEU A 153 -14.72 4.43 -4.07
N SER A 154 -15.37 5.39 -3.41
CA SER A 154 -15.74 5.24 -2.00
C SER A 154 -17.10 5.85 -1.67
N THR A 155 -17.73 5.31 -0.62
CA THR A 155 -18.91 5.91 -0.02
C THR A 155 -18.57 7.27 0.61
N ARG A 156 -19.57 8.14 0.74
CA ARG A 156 -19.41 9.48 1.34
C ARG A 156 -19.68 9.53 2.84
N GLN A 157 -20.24 8.46 3.39
CA GLN A 157 -20.71 8.40 4.77
C GLN A 157 -20.11 7.17 5.44
N GLU A 158 -19.94 7.29 6.76
CA GLU A 158 -19.44 6.21 7.59
C GLU A 158 -20.46 5.06 7.71
N PRO A 159 -20.00 3.79 7.78
CA PRO A 159 -18.61 3.38 7.62
C PRO A 159 -18.14 3.56 6.16
N LEU A 160 -16.97 4.17 5.97
CA LEU A 160 -16.39 4.32 4.64
C LEU A 160 -16.10 2.95 4.03
N GLN A 161 -16.68 2.68 2.88
CA GLN A 161 -16.37 1.51 2.05
C GLN A 161 -15.73 2.00 0.76
N SER A 162 -14.75 1.26 0.28
CA SER A 162 -14.05 1.57 -0.96
C SER A 162 -13.97 0.36 -1.87
N VAL A 163 -13.96 0.62 -3.17
CA VAL A 163 -13.70 -0.39 -4.20
C VAL A 163 -12.73 0.22 -5.21
N VAL A 164 -11.75 -0.59 -5.62
CA VAL A 164 -10.72 -0.22 -6.57
C VAL A 164 -10.90 -1.06 -7.82
N LEU A 165 -10.94 -0.42 -8.99
CA LEU A 165 -10.77 -1.08 -10.27
C LEU A 165 -9.38 -0.78 -10.78
N GLU A 166 -8.64 -1.83 -11.12
CA GLU A 166 -7.38 -1.74 -11.83
C GLU A 166 -7.50 -2.47 -13.17
N ALA A 167 -7.23 -1.74 -14.26
CA ALA A 167 -7.24 -2.26 -15.62
C ALA A 167 -5.84 -2.11 -16.24
N ARG A 168 -5.27 -3.23 -16.69
CA ARG A 168 -3.93 -3.29 -17.28
C ARG A 168 -3.95 -3.95 -18.64
N ARG A 169 -3.26 -3.35 -19.62
CA ARG A 169 -3.08 -3.93 -20.95
C ARG A 169 -1.65 -3.73 -21.43
N ALA A 170 -0.94 -4.82 -21.69
CA ALA A 170 0.39 -4.78 -22.29
C ALA A 170 0.30 -4.31 -23.76
N PRO A 171 1.36 -3.73 -24.35
CA PRO A 171 1.30 -3.12 -25.68
C PRO A 171 0.87 -4.08 -26.80
N GLU A 172 1.21 -5.36 -26.71
CA GLU A 172 0.87 -6.38 -27.71
C GLU A 172 -0.44 -7.11 -27.41
N ASP A 173 -1.03 -6.87 -26.22
CA ASP A 173 -2.24 -7.53 -25.80
C ASP A 173 -3.49 -6.87 -26.41
N LYS A 174 -4.40 -7.72 -26.86
CA LYS A 174 -5.73 -7.30 -27.33
C LYS A 174 -6.78 -7.30 -26.21
N ILE A 175 -6.42 -7.84 -25.04
CA ILE A 175 -7.30 -8.04 -23.91
C ILE A 175 -6.77 -7.24 -22.73
N THR A 176 -7.66 -6.58 -21.99
CA THR A 176 -7.31 -5.94 -20.73
C THR A 176 -7.54 -6.91 -19.59
N HIS A 177 -6.54 -7.03 -18.72
CA HIS A 177 -6.67 -7.69 -17.43
C HIS A 177 -7.27 -6.71 -16.43
N VAL A 178 -8.27 -7.17 -15.70
CA VAL A 178 -9.01 -6.33 -14.74
C VAL A 178 -8.99 -7.01 -13.37
N ALA A 179 -8.67 -6.23 -12.34
CA ALA A 179 -8.82 -6.59 -10.95
C ALA A 179 -9.76 -5.58 -10.29
N ILE A 180 -10.73 -6.09 -9.54
CA ILE A 180 -11.61 -5.30 -8.68
C ILE A 180 -11.33 -5.73 -7.26
N SER A 181 -10.97 -4.80 -6.38
CA SER A 181 -10.72 -5.11 -4.97
C SER A 181 -11.47 -4.19 -4.02
N SER A 182 -11.77 -4.70 -2.82
CA SER A 182 -12.37 -3.95 -1.72
C SER A 182 -11.73 -4.45 -0.43
N PRO A 183 -11.20 -3.58 0.43
CA PRO A 183 -10.72 -4.00 1.74
C PRO A 183 -11.89 -4.56 2.54
N LEU A 184 -11.64 -5.64 3.28
CA LEU A 184 -12.59 -6.11 4.27
C LEU A 184 -12.69 -5.07 5.39
N PRO A 185 -13.91 -4.82 5.92
CA PRO A 185 -14.05 -3.99 7.10
C PRO A 185 -13.13 -4.51 8.19
N LYS A 186 -12.33 -3.61 8.79
CA LYS A 186 -11.53 -3.97 9.95
C LYS A 186 -12.49 -4.46 11.04
N PRO A 187 -12.19 -5.58 11.70
CA PRO A 187 -12.98 -6.01 12.84
C PRO A 187 -13.00 -4.87 13.85
N VAL A 188 -14.19 -4.55 14.38
CA VAL A 188 -14.31 -3.58 15.47
C VAL A 188 -13.51 -4.17 16.63
N VAL A 189 -12.37 -3.57 16.94
CA VAL A 189 -11.65 -3.87 18.17
C VAL A 189 -12.49 -3.22 19.26
N GLU A 190 -13.26 -4.02 19.99
CA GLU A 190 -13.85 -3.56 21.24
C GLU A 190 -12.67 -3.24 22.17
N GLU A 191 -12.42 -1.95 22.39
CA GLU A 191 -11.50 -1.51 23.45
C GLU A 191 -12.15 -1.93 24.79
N GLU A 192 -11.53 -2.91 25.47
CA GLU A 192 -11.90 -3.32 26.84
C GLU A 192 -11.63 -2.21 27.87
#